data_AF-A0A9W6HB53-F1
#
_entry.id   AF-A0A9W6HB53-F1
#
_cell.length_a   1.000
_cell.length_b   1.000
_cell.length_c   1.000
_cell.angle_alpha   90.00
_cell.angle_beta   90.00
_cell.angle_gamma   90.00
#
_symmetry.space_group_name_H-M   'P 1'
#
loop_
_entity.id
_entity.type
_entity.pdbx_description
1 polymer ?
#
loop_
_entity_poly.entity_id
_entity_poly.type
_entity_poly.pdbx_seq_one_letter_code
_entity_poly.pdbx_strand_id
1 'polypeptide(L)'
;MTSATLTPPKATPSSQRQRRMPTPKSLRVRRALAWIAEHAVLVVLAVLFIAPIVFVFLTSLMSSDQTLTASLWPQPFEWSNYATVFTTVPLLQWFGNSAIYAVLATLFMLISSVPAAYALAKIKFRGSNVLFTVIIIAMLLPPQVTAIPIYVMWSQLNLTGTLWPLILPNLLGDAFSIFLLRQFFLTIPSEYADAARIDGNGEFGVLWRVVLPMAKPGIAATAIFMFFNSWNDYYGPLLYTSENPDNWPVAYGLASFRGVHGTDWGLTMTMTILVTVPVVLIFFFAQRVFVEGITLTGVKG
;
A
#
# COMPACT_ATOMS: atom_id res chain seq x y z
N MET A 1 -5.19 73.38 -36.36
CA MET A 1 -5.18 72.88 -37.74
C MET A 1 -4.43 71.55 -37.75
N THR A 2 -5.22 70.49 -37.78
CA THR A 2 -4.86 69.07 -37.76
C THR A 2 -4.41 68.62 -39.15
N SER A 3 -3.26 67.99 -39.26
CA SER A 3 -2.86 67.25 -40.46
C SER A 3 -2.50 65.83 -40.04
N ALA A 4 -3.47 64.93 -40.23
CA ALA A 4 -3.35 63.51 -39.97
C ALA A 4 -2.60 62.84 -41.13
N THR A 5 -1.43 62.29 -40.85
CA THR A 5 -0.66 61.48 -41.78
C THR A 5 -1.30 60.09 -41.84
N LEU A 6 -1.94 59.76 -42.96
CA LEU A 6 -2.53 58.45 -43.23
C LEU A 6 -1.42 57.40 -43.42
N THR A 7 -1.24 56.51 -42.46
CA THR A 7 -0.47 55.28 -42.61
C THR A 7 -1.27 54.27 -43.43
N PRO A 8 -0.70 53.63 -44.48
CA PRO A 8 -1.42 52.61 -45.24
C PRO A 8 -1.62 51.33 -44.40
N PRO A 9 -2.68 50.55 -44.65
CA PRO A 9 -2.98 49.36 -43.86
C PRO A 9 -1.91 48.29 -44.10
N LYS A 10 -1.39 47.76 -43.00
CA LYS A 10 -0.44 46.64 -42.97
C LYS A 10 -1.13 45.41 -43.57
N ALA A 11 -0.63 44.92 -44.71
CA ALA A 11 -1.15 43.72 -45.36
C ALA A 11 -1.13 42.54 -44.37
N THR A 12 -2.30 41.96 -44.13
CA THR A 12 -2.47 40.73 -43.36
C THR A 12 -1.66 39.62 -44.05
N PRO A 13 -0.81 38.85 -43.35
CA PRO A 13 -0.18 37.69 -43.97
C PRO A 13 -1.31 36.76 -44.39
N SER A 14 -1.46 36.56 -45.70
CA SER A 14 -2.32 35.54 -46.28
C SER A 14 -2.08 34.23 -45.55
N SER A 15 -3.14 33.64 -45.01
CA SER A 15 -3.12 32.32 -44.41
C SER A 15 -2.62 31.32 -45.46
N GLN A 16 -1.32 31.06 -45.46
CA GLN A 16 -0.77 29.91 -46.18
C GLN A 16 -1.37 28.67 -45.50
N ARG A 17 -2.45 28.19 -46.10
CA ARG A 17 -3.07 26.91 -45.83
C ARG A 17 -1.97 25.86 -45.97
N GLN A 18 -1.33 25.52 -44.84
CA GLN A 18 -0.31 24.47 -44.79
C GLN A 18 -0.95 23.22 -45.40
N ARG A 19 -0.54 22.91 -46.64
CA ARG A 19 -0.86 21.65 -47.31
C ARG A 19 -0.31 20.56 -46.40
N ARG A 20 -1.18 19.93 -45.60
CA ARG A 20 -0.84 18.71 -44.85
C ARG A 20 -0.39 17.68 -45.88
N MET A 21 0.92 17.53 -46.04
CA MET A 21 1.47 16.49 -46.91
C MET A 21 0.94 15.14 -46.39
N PRO A 22 0.38 14.27 -47.25
CA PRO A 22 -0.09 12.97 -46.81
C PRO A 22 1.08 12.18 -46.24
N THR A 23 0.94 11.75 -44.99
CA THR A 23 1.92 10.88 -44.33
C THR A 23 2.18 9.66 -45.20
N PRO A 24 3.44 9.33 -45.54
CA PRO A 24 3.73 8.19 -46.40
C PRO A 24 3.16 6.90 -45.79
N LYS A 25 2.54 6.07 -46.64
CA LYS A 25 1.80 4.85 -46.22
C LYS A 25 2.64 3.92 -45.34
N SER A 26 3.96 3.88 -45.53
CA SER A 26 4.90 3.08 -44.72
C SER A 26 4.98 3.50 -43.24
N LEU A 27 4.85 4.80 -42.93
CA LEU A 27 4.82 5.30 -41.55
C LEU A 27 3.49 4.98 -40.86
N ARG A 28 2.38 4.92 -41.62
CA ARG A 28 1.07 4.50 -41.09
C ARG A 28 1.04 3.01 -40.76
N VAL A 29 1.61 2.16 -41.61
CA VAL A 29 1.73 0.72 -41.36
C VAL A 29 2.64 0.43 -40.16
N ARG A 30 3.80 1.10 -40.05
CA ARG A 30 4.68 0.95 -38.88
C ARG A 30 4.00 1.37 -37.56
N ARG A 31 3.24 2.47 -37.57
CA ARG A 31 2.46 2.90 -36.38
C ARG A 31 1.35 1.91 -36.04
N ALA A 32 0.65 1.36 -37.03
CA ALA A 32 -0.37 0.35 -36.80
C ALA A 32 0.23 -0.95 -36.25
N LEU A 33 1.36 -1.41 -36.78
CA LEU A 33 2.07 -2.60 -36.28
C LEU A 33 2.62 -2.38 -34.86
N ALA A 34 3.16 -1.21 -34.56
CA ALA A 34 3.60 -0.86 -33.20
C ALA A 34 2.42 -0.84 -32.23
N TRP A 35 1.29 -0.23 -32.60
CA TRP A 35 0.07 -0.22 -31.81
C TRP A 35 -0.45 -1.66 -31.56
N ILE A 36 -0.48 -2.51 -32.58
CA ILE A 36 -0.87 -3.92 -32.45
C ILE A 36 0.09 -4.66 -31.51
N ALA A 37 1.40 -4.45 -31.65
CA ALA A 37 2.40 -5.10 -30.80
C ALA A 37 2.27 -4.66 -29.33
N GLU A 38 2.09 -3.37 -29.07
CA GLU A 38 1.85 -2.82 -27.73
C GLU A 38 0.58 -3.44 -27.10
N HIS A 39 -0.53 -3.47 -27.85
CA HIS A 39 -1.79 -4.02 -27.33
C HIS A 39 -1.72 -5.54 -27.16
N ALA A 40 -1.03 -6.26 -28.05
CA ALA A 40 -0.83 -7.70 -27.91
C ALA A 40 -0.04 -8.02 -26.63
N VAL A 41 1.03 -7.29 -26.34
CA VAL A 41 1.79 -7.44 -25.10
C VAL A 41 0.91 -7.14 -23.88
N LEU A 42 0.15 -6.05 -23.91
CA LEU A 42 -0.77 -5.70 -22.82
C LEU A 42 -1.85 -6.76 -22.59
N VAL A 43 -2.42 -7.35 -23.65
CA VAL A 43 -3.42 -8.42 -23.55
C VAL A 43 -2.79 -9.70 -22.98
N VAL A 44 -1.61 -10.09 -23.44
CA VAL A 44 -0.90 -11.26 -22.89
C VAL A 44 -0.61 -11.07 -21.40
N LEU A 45 -0.13 -9.89 -21.02
CA LEU A 45 0.09 -9.55 -19.60
C LEU A 45 -1.23 -9.59 -18.83
N ALA A 46 -2.30 -8.98 -19.35
CA ALA A 46 -3.61 -8.99 -18.69
C ALA A 46 -4.12 -10.41 -18.46
N VAL A 47 -4.03 -11.29 -19.46
CA VAL A 47 -4.41 -12.71 -19.32
C VAL A 47 -3.56 -13.39 -18.25
N LEU A 48 -2.24 -13.17 -18.25
CA LEU A 48 -1.34 -13.77 -17.26
C LEU A 48 -1.69 -13.36 -15.82
N PHE A 49 -2.06 -12.09 -15.60
CA PHE A 49 -2.46 -11.61 -14.27
C PHE A 49 -3.88 -12.01 -13.86
N ILE A 50 -4.82 -12.10 -14.81
CA ILE A 50 -6.23 -12.43 -14.54
C ILE A 50 -6.42 -13.95 -14.38
N ALA A 51 -5.67 -14.77 -15.10
CA ALA A 51 -5.78 -16.23 -15.07
C ALA A 51 -5.79 -16.85 -13.66
N PRO A 52 -4.84 -16.54 -12.74
CA PRO A 52 -4.87 -17.10 -11.39
C PRO A 52 -6.09 -16.65 -10.58
N ILE A 53 -6.59 -15.42 -10.79
CA ILE A 53 -7.78 -14.91 -10.11
C ILE A 53 -9.02 -15.68 -10.58
N VAL A 54 -9.14 -15.89 -11.89
CA VAL A 54 -10.24 -16.68 -12.47
C VAL A 54 -10.17 -18.13 -11.99
N PHE A 55 -8.97 -18.72 -11.92
CA PHE A 55 -8.79 -20.06 -11.40
C PHE A 55 -9.28 -20.18 -9.95
N VAL A 56 -8.81 -19.30 -9.06
CA VAL A 56 -9.25 -19.26 -7.65
C VAL A 56 -10.77 -19.07 -7.56
N PHE A 57 -11.34 -18.17 -8.38
CA PHE A 57 -12.77 -17.94 -8.43
C PHE A 57 -13.56 -19.18 -8.85
N LEU A 58 -13.16 -19.86 -9.91
CA LEU A 58 -13.84 -21.08 -10.36
C LEU A 58 -13.69 -22.20 -9.33
N THR A 59 -12.49 -22.45 -8.79
CA THR A 59 -12.27 -23.48 -7.76
C THR A 59 -13.08 -23.22 -6.49
N SER A 60 -13.34 -21.97 -6.12
CA SER A 60 -14.19 -21.64 -4.97
C SER A 60 -15.65 -22.06 -5.10
N LEU A 61 -16.10 -22.32 -6.33
CA LEU A 61 -17.45 -22.74 -6.68
C LEU A 61 -17.53 -24.25 -6.99
N MET A 62 -16.45 -25.00 -6.77
CA MET A 62 -16.39 -26.45 -6.96
C MET A 62 -16.68 -27.20 -5.65
N SER A 63 -17.15 -28.43 -5.77
CA SER A 63 -17.23 -29.37 -4.65
C SER A 63 -15.84 -29.85 -4.22
N SER A 64 -15.70 -30.28 -2.97
CA SER A 64 -14.41 -30.74 -2.41
C SER A 64 -13.79 -31.87 -3.25
N ASP A 65 -14.61 -32.81 -3.73
CA ASP A 65 -14.15 -33.91 -4.60
C ASP A 65 -13.71 -33.42 -5.98
N GLN A 66 -14.46 -32.46 -6.56
CA GLN A 66 -14.13 -31.93 -7.88
C GLN A 66 -12.78 -31.21 -7.88
N THR A 67 -12.42 -30.52 -6.80
CA THR A 67 -11.15 -29.78 -6.70
C THR A 67 -9.90 -30.64 -6.78
N LEU A 68 -10.03 -31.96 -6.58
CA LEU A 68 -8.94 -32.93 -6.69
C LEU A 68 -8.78 -33.49 -8.11
N THR A 69 -9.59 -33.02 -9.06
CA THR A 69 -9.58 -33.48 -10.46
C THR A 69 -8.92 -32.45 -11.40
N ALA A 70 -8.72 -32.83 -12.66
CA ALA A 70 -8.25 -31.90 -13.70
C ALA A 70 -9.35 -30.98 -14.27
N SER A 71 -10.58 -31.06 -13.75
CA SER A 71 -11.70 -30.23 -14.23
C SER A 71 -11.53 -28.78 -13.78
N LEU A 72 -11.45 -27.86 -14.74
CA LEU A 72 -11.32 -26.42 -14.46
C LEU A 72 -12.68 -25.70 -14.39
N TRP A 73 -13.76 -26.36 -14.78
CA TRP A 73 -15.09 -25.75 -14.84
C TRP A 73 -16.03 -26.32 -13.78
N PRO A 74 -16.61 -25.50 -12.88
CA PRO A 74 -17.50 -25.99 -11.81
C PRO A 74 -18.72 -26.72 -12.35
N GLN A 75 -18.99 -27.91 -11.80
CA GLN A 75 -20.13 -28.75 -12.18
C GLN A 75 -20.61 -29.56 -10.95
N PRO A 76 -21.61 -29.08 -10.18
CA PRO A 76 -22.34 -27.82 -10.32
C PRO A 76 -21.57 -26.60 -9.78
N PHE A 77 -22.15 -25.41 -9.92
CA PHE A 77 -21.66 -24.20 -9.23
C PHE A 77 -22.16 -24.18 -7.77
N GLU A 78 -21.27 -24.44 -6.82
CA GLU A 78 -21.56 -24.51 -5.38
C GLU A 78 -21.40 -23.16 -4.68
N TRP A 79 -22.35 -22.26 -4.90
CA TRP A 79 -22.40 -20.96 -4.20
C TRP A 79 -22.55 -21.09 -2.67
N SER A 80 -23.05 -22.23 -2.20
CA SER A 80 -23.16 -22.56 -0.77
C SER A 80 -21.83 -22.44 -0.04
N ASN A 81 -20.69 -22.68 -0.71
CA ASN A 81 -19.37 -22.55 -0.12
C ASN A 81 -19.16 -21.18 0.55
N TYR A 82 -19.67 -20.10 -0.04
CA TYR A 82 -19.57 -18.76 0.52
C TYR A 82 -20.31 -18.60 1.85
N ALA A 83 -21.45 -19.28 2.03
CA ALA A 83 -22.16 -19.30 3.30
C ALA A 83 -21.49 -20.27 4.30
N THR A 84 -21.06 -21.44 3.82
CA THR A 84 -20.41 -22.48 4.61
C THR A 84 -19.20 -21.94 5.36
N VAL A 85 -18.32 -21.17 4.70
CA VAL A 85 -17.11 -20.61 5.34
C VAL A 85 -17.44 -19.80 6.61
N PHE A 86 -18.52 -19.00 6.61
CA PHE A 86 -18.90 -18.21 7.79
C PHE A 86 -19.45 -19.06 8.95
N THR A 87 -19.86 -20.29 8.68
CA THR A 87 -20.30 -21.26 9.71
C THR A 87 -19.20 -22.23 10.13
N THR A 88 -18.21 -22.48 9.27
CA THR A 88 -17.08 -23.39 9.55
C THR A 88 -16.03 -22.74 10.44
N VAL A 89 -15.76 -21.45 10.23
CA VAL A 89 -14.77 -20.70 11.00
C VAL A 89 -15.34 -19.35 11.44
N PRO A 90 -14.81 -18.75 12.52
CA PRO A 90 -15.22 -17.42 12.97
C PRO A 90 -14.63 -16.32 12.07
N LEU A 91 -14.93 -16.35 10.77
CA LEU A 91 -14.31 -15.48 9.75
C LEU A 91 -14.53 -13.99 10.05
N LEU A 92 -15.71 -13.61 10.54
CA LEU A 92 -16.02 -12.22 10.91
C LEU A 92 -15.14 -11.72 12.06
N GLN A 93 -14.86 -12.59 13.03
CA GLN A 93 -13.97 -12.27 14.15
C GLN A 93 -12.54 -12.08 13.64
N TRP A 94 -12.07 -12.93 12.72
CA TRP A 94 -10.75 -12.76 12.12
C TRP A 94 -10.62 -11.47 11.31
N PHE A 95 -11.66 -11.06 10.57
CA PHE A 95 -11.70 -9.74 9.93
C PHE A 95 -11.66 -8.61 10.95
N GLY A 96 -12.41 -8.73 12.06
CA GLY A 96 -12.38 -7.77 13.16
C GLY A 96 -10.99 -7.64 13.77
N ASN A 97 -10.32 -8.76 14.04
CA ASN A 97 -8.96 -8.80 14.57
C ASN A 97 -7.95 -8.16 13.61
N SER A 98 -8.03 -8.48 12.31
CA SER A 98 -7.20 -7.84 11.27
C SER A 98 -7.44 -6.33 11.20
N ALA A 99 -8.69 -5.88 11.28
CA ALA A 99 -9.01 -4.46 11.26
C ALA A 99 -8.47 -3.74 12.51
N ILE A 100 -8.68 -4.31 13.70
CA ILE A 100 -8.14 -3.77 14.96
C ILE A 100 -6.62 -3.69 14.89
N TYR A 101 -5.96 -4.77 14.47
CA TYR A 101 -4.52 -4.82 14.33
C TYR A 101 -4.03 -3.76 13.34
N ALA A 102 -4.53 -3.75 12.10
CA ALA A 102 -4.05 -2.84 11.06
C ALA A 102 -4.31 -1.37 11.39
N VAL A 103 -5.48 -1.02 11.95
CA VAL A 103 -5.81 0.36 12.31
C VAL A 103 -4.95 0.84 13.48
N LEU A 104 -4.86 0.07 14.57
CA LEU A 104 -4.09 0.49 15.75
C LEU A 104 -2.60 0.51 15.47
N ALA A 105 -2.07 -0.48 14.75
CA ALA A 105 -0.66 -0.50 14.38
C ALA A 105 -0.29 0.70 13.49
N THR A 106 -1.15 1.04 12.52
CA THR A 106 -0.98 2.23 11.68
C THR A 106 -1.03 3.53 12.49
N LEU A 107 -2.02 3.67 13.37
CA LEU A 107 -2.16 4.85 14.22
C LEU A 107 -0.95 5.04 15.14
N PHE A 108 -0.51 3.96 15.79
CA PHE A 108 0.63 3.99 16.71
C PHE A 108 1.94 4.27 15.97
N MET A 109 2.13 3.65 14.80
CA MET A 109 3.25 3.95 13.91
C MET A 109 3.28 5.43 13.52
N LEU A 110 2.13 6.03 13.16
CA LEU A 110 2.09 7.44 12.79
C LEU A 110 2.41 8.35 13.99
N ILE A 111 1.82 8.07 15.15
CA ILE A 111 2.04 8.84 16.38
C ILE A 111 3.53 8.84 16.75
N SER A 112 4.22 7.72 16.60
CA SER A 112 5.64 7.58 16.97
C SER A 112 6.59 8.10 15.88
N SER A 113 6.31 7.78 14.61
CA SER A 113 7.24 7.98 13.51
C SER A 113 7.18 9.40 12.95
N VAL A 114 6.03 10.06 13.01
CA VAL A 114 5.88 11.45 12.51
C VAL A 114 6.77 12.44 13.30
N PRO A 115 6.74 12.49 14.65
CA PRO A 115 7.63 13.38 15.39
C PRO A 115 9.12 13.04 15.19
N ALA A 116 9.46 11.75 15.15
CA ALA A 116 10.84 11.30 14.95
C ALA A 116 11.38 11.72 13.56
N ALA A 117 10.60 11.50 12.51
CA ALA A 117 10.93 11.92 11.16
C ALA A 117 11.02 13.44 11.04
N TYR A 118 10.12 14.19 11.70
CA TYR A 118 10.16 15.65 11.73
C TYR A 118 11.45 16.17 12.36
N ALA A 119 11.82 15.65 13.53
CA ALA A 119 13.05 16.04 14.20
C ALA A 119 14.27 15.78 13.31
N LEU A 120 14.34 14.63 12.65
CA LEU A 120 15.43 14.25 11.75
C LEU A 120 15.47 15.01 10.41
N ALA A 121 14.38 15.66 10.02
CA ALA A 121 14.28 16.44 8.78
C ALA A 121 14.43 17.96 9.01
N LYS A 122 13.88 18.50 10.11
CA LYS A 122 13.69 19.94 10.31
C LYS A 122 14.42 20.53 11.51
N ILE A 123 14.88 19.70 12.45
CA ILE A 123 15.60 20.17 13.64
C ILE A 123 17.09 19.87 13.47
N LYS A 124 17.93 20.91 13.58
CA LYS A 124 19.38 20.76 13.57
C LYS A 124 19.86 20.44 14.98
N PHE A 125 20.20 19.17 15.23
CA PHE A 125 20.81 18.74 16.49
C PHE A 125 22.06 17.87 16.25
N ARG A 126 22.96 17.88 17.23
CA ARG A 126 24.22 17.11 17.18
C ARG A 126 23.90 15.61 17.19
N GLY A 127 24.42 14.87 16.20
CA GLY A 127 24.20 13.42 16.09
C GLY A 127 23.01 12.98 15.23
N SER A 128 22.24 13.91 14.66
CA SER A 128 21.11 13.61 13.74
C SER A 128 21.48 12.66 12.60
N ASN A 129 22.64 12.85 11.97
CA ASN A 129 23.12 11.96 10.92
C ASN A 129 23.45 10.55 11.44
N VAL A 130 24.03 10.43 12.64
CA VAL A 130 24.33 9.13 13.24
C VAL A 130 23.04 8.39 13.56
N LEU A 131 22.06 9.08 14.18
CA LEU A 131 20.76 8.49 14.49
C LEU A 131 20.03 8.03 13.22
N PHE A 132 20.07 8.83 12.15
CA PHE A 132 19.50 8.43 10.87
C PHE A 132 20.20 7.22 10.26
N THR A 133 21.52 7.14 10.33
CA THR A 133 22.28 5.94 9.91
C THR A 133 21.89 4.71 10.72
N VAL A 134 21.70 4.85 12.04
CA VAL A 134 21.23 3.74 12.89
C VAL A 134 19.84 3.27 12.46
N ILE A 135 18.92 4.19 12.13
CA ILE A 135 17.60 3.85 11.60
C ILE A 135 17.72 3.08 10.27
N ILE A 136 18.62 3.50 9.38
CA ILE A 136 18.89 2.77 8.13
C ILE A 136 19.40 1.36 8.41
N ILE A 137 20.34 1.20 9.34
CA ILE A 137 20.86 -0.13 9.71
C ILE A 137 19.76 -0.99 10.33
N ALA A 138 18.91 -0.41 11.18
CA ALA A 138 17.81 -1.13 11.82
C ALA A 138 16.80 -1.68 10.81
N MET A 139 16.46 -0.94 9.75
CA MET A 139 15.55 -1.46 8.71
C MET A 139 16.17 -2.54 7.81
N LEU A 140 17.50 -2.71 7.81
CA LEU A 140 18.17 -3.79 7.09
C LEU A 140 18.18 -5.11 7.88
N LEU A 141 17.90 -5.05 9.19
CA LEU A 141 17.91 -6.22 10.06
C LEU A 141 16.65 -7.06 9.83
N PRO A 142 16.77 -8.35 9.49
CA PRO A 142 15.60 -9.22 9.30
C PRO A 142 14.84 -9.40 10.61
N PRO A 143 13.51 -9.19 10.65
CA PRO A 143 12.73 -9.26 11.89
C PRO A 143 12.81 -10.63 12.59
N GLN A 144 13.13 -11.69 11.84
CA GLN A 144 13.32 -13.05 12.35
C GLN A 144 14.50 -13.16 13.33
N VAL A 145 15.54 -12.32 13.19
CA VAL A 145 16.73 -12.36 14.06
C VAL A 145 16.39 -11.93 15.49
N THR A 146 15.46 -10.97 15.64
CA THR A 146 15.01 -10.46 16.94
C THR A 146 13.77 -11.18 17.47
N ALA A 147 13.21 -12.12 16.71
CA ALA A 147 11.93 -12.74 17.04
C ALA A 147 11.94 -13.52 18.37
N ILE A 148 12.98 -14.33 18.62
CA ILE A 148 13.06 -15.16 19.84
C ILE A 148 13.13 -14.30 21.10
N PRO A 149 14.06 -13.32 21.24
CA PRO A 149 14.09 -12.47 22.43
C PRO A 149 12.79 -11.70 22.67
N ILE A 150 12.19 -11.14 21.61
CA ILE A 150 10.94 -10.38 21.71
C ILE A 150 9.78 -11.29 22.10
N TYR A 151 9.72 -12.52 21.59
CA TYR A 151 8.74 -13.53 22.01
C TYR A 151 8.86 -13.87 23.48
N VAL A 152 10.07 -14.16 23.96
CA VAL A 152 10.31 -14.45 25.38
C VAL A 152 9.85 -13.28 26.25
N MET A 153 10.12 -12.03 25.84
CA MET A 153 9.65 -10.84 26.56
C MET A 153 8.12 -10.78 26.64
N TRP A 154 7.40 -10.96 25.53
CA TRP A 154 5.93 -10.93 25.54
C TRP A 154 5.30 -12.10 26.29
N SER A 155 5.94 -13.27 26.23
CA SER A 155 5.53 -14.46 26.98
C SER A 155 5.66 -14.23 28.49
N GLN A 156 6.75 -13.62 28.95
CA GLN A 156 6.93 -13.24 30.36
C GLN A 156 5.89 -12.22 30.83
N LEU A 157 5.41 -11.37 29.94
CA LEU A 157 4.32 -10.42 30.20
C LEU A 157 2.92 -11.05 30.11
N ASN A 158 2.82 -12.34 29.76
CA ASN A 158 1.56 -13.05 29.50
C ASN A 158 0.67 -12.35 28.46
N LEU A 159 1.30 -11.74 27.45
CA LEU A 159 0.61 -11.06 26.35
C LEU A 159 0.63 -11.88 25.05
N THR A 160 1.29 -13.04 25.03
CA THR A 160 1.08 -14.04 23.99
C THR A 160 -0.39 -14.49 24.00
N GLY A 161 -0.88 -14.92 22.84
CA GLY A 161 -2.29 -15.21 22.62
C GLY A 161 -3.17 -13.98 22.45
N THR A 162 -2.59 -12.76 22.36
CA THR A 162 -3.31 -11.49 22.13
C THR A 162 -2.73 -10.72 20.95
N LEU A 163 -3.43 -9.68 20.49
CA LEU A 163 -2.95 -8.79 19.42
C LEU A 163 -1.88 -7.78 19.91
N TRP A 164 -1.69 -7.61 21.21
CA TRP A 164 -0.83 -6.56 21.77
C TRP A 164 0.65 -6.66 21.35
N PRO A 165 1.27 -7.85 21.30
CA PRO A 165 2.63 -8.00 20.78
C PRO A 165 2.81 -7.51 19.34
N LEU A 166 1.73 -7.49 18.56
CA LEU A 166 1.73 -7.02 17.18
C LEU A 166 1.54 -5.49 17.09
N ILE A 167 0.76 -4.92 18.01
CA ILE A 167 0.32 -3.51 17.98
C ILE A 167 1.30 -2.59 18.73
N LEU A 168 1.65 -2.93 19.97
CA LEU A 168 2.40 -2.04 20.87
C LEU A 168 3.80 -1.65 20.37
N PRO A 169 4.60 -2.54 19.74
CA PRO A 169 5.91 -2.16 19.22
C PRO A 169 5.87 -0.95 18.27
N ASN A 170 4.76 -0.74 17.56
CA ASN A 170 4.61 0.38 16.62
C ASN A 170 4.63 1.76 17.32
N LEU A 171 4.43 1.82 18.64
CA LEU A 171 4.64 3.05 19.42
C LEU A 171 6.11 3.40 19.63
N LEU A 172 7.02 2.44 19.46
CA LEU A 172 8.46 2.64 19.65
C LEU A 172 9.17 3.16 18.39
N GLY A 173 8.41 3.38 17.32
CA GLY A 173 8.90 3.87 16.04
C GLY A 173 9.19 2.72 15.07
N ASP A 174 8.72 2.88 13.83
CA ASP A 174 9.02 1.95 12.74
C ASP A 174 10.12 2.56 11.84
N ALA A 175 11.22 1.85 11.65
CA ALA A 175 12.39 2.38 10.96
C ALA A 175 12.10 2.75 9.50
N PHE A 176 11.31 1.93 8.79
CA PHE A 176 10.90 2.20 7.42
C PHE A 176 10.00 3.44 7.32
N SER A 177 9.01 3.54 8.21
CA SER A 177 8.08 4.67 8.27
C SER A 177 8.78 5.97 8.63
N ILE A 178 9.70 5.96 9.59
CA ILE A 178 10.52 7.13 9.94
C ILE A 178 11.36 7.55 8.74
N PHE A 179 12.01 6.60 8.06
CA PHE A 179 12.79 6.88 6.85
C PHE A 179 11.91 7.53 5.78
N LEU A 180 10.78 6.92 5.44
CA LEU A 180 9.90 7.38 4.36
C LEU A 180 9.33 8.76 4.66
N LEU A 181 8.77 8.96 5.86
CA LEU A 181 8.24 10.25 6.31
C LEU A 181 9.31 11.34 6.30
N ARG A 182 10.55 11.01 6.71
CA ARG A 182 11.67 11.95 6.67
C ARG A 182 11.97 12.38 5.23
N GLN A 183 11.94 11.45 4.26
CA GLN A 183 12.15 11.83 2.85
C GLN A 183 11.08 12.81 2.37
N PHE A 184 9.81 12.59 2.73
CA PHE A 184 8.75 13.55 2.43
C PHE A 184 8.94 14.89 3.13
N PHE A 185 9.31 14.91 4.41
CA PHE A 185 9.51 16.17 5.12
C PHE A 185 10.69 16.98 4.57
N LEU A 186 11.69 16.33 3.99
CA LEU A 186 12.81 17.01 3.33
C LEU A 186 12.42 17.71 2.03
N THR A 187 11.37 17.27 1.33
CA THR A 187 10.91 17.96 0.11
C THR A 187 10.18 19.26 0.40
N ILE A 188 9.67 19.43 1.63
CA ILE A 188 9.02 20.66 2.07
C ILE A 188 10.11 21.72 2.30
N PRO A 189 10.04 22.92 1.67
CA PRO A 189 11.03 23.97 1.87
C PRO A 189 11.11 24.40 3.35
N SER A 190 12.32 24.63 3.87
CA SER A 190 12.53 24.94 5.30
C SER A 190 12.05 26.35 5.69
N GLU A 191 11.91 27.23 4.70
CA GLU A 191 11.45 28.61 4.83
C GLU A 191 10.05 28.67 5.46
N TYR A 192 9.18 27.69 5.18
CA TYR A 192 7.86 27.60 5.80
C TYR A 192 7.94 27.32 7.32
N ALA A 193 8.86 26.44 7.73
CA ALA A 193 9.09 26.15 9.14
C ALA A 193 9.75 27.34 9.84
N ASP A 194 10.70 28.02 9.20
CA ASP A 194 11.37 29.19 9.75
C ASP A 194 10.43 30.39 9.90
N ALA A 195 9.56 30.63 8.91
CA ALA A 195 8.52 31.67 9.01
C ALA A 195 7.58 31.42 10.21
N ALA A 196 7.11 30.18 10.38
CA ALA A 196 6.24 29.85 11.50
C ALA A 196 6.91 30.00 12.88
N ARG A 197 8.23 29.77 12.97
CA ARG A 197 9.03 30.05 14.18
C ARG A 197 9.11 31.55 14.47
N ILE A 198 9.29 32.37 13.43
CA ILE A 198 9.27 33.84 13.54
C ILE A 198 7.89 34.33 14.01
N ASP A 199 6.81 33.68 13.57
CA ASP A 199 5.43 33.92 14.04
C ASP A 199 5.16 33.40 15.48
N GLY A 200 6.19 32.93 16.19
CA GLY A 200 6.11 32.52 17.59
C GLY A 200 5.62 31.08 17.81
N ASN A 201 5.51 30.25 16.77
CA ASN A 201 5.18 28.83 16.97
C ASN A 201 6.41 28.07 17.49
N GLY A 202 6.23 27.31 18.58
CA GLY A 202 7.18 26.27 18.97
C GLY A 202 7.20 25.10 17.99
N GLU A 203 8.19 24.19 18.12
CA GLU A 203 8.39 23.07 17.18
C GLU A 203 7.15 22.17 17.00
N PHE A 204 6.39 21.93 18.07
CA PHE A 204 5.13 21.17 17.99
C PHE A 204 4.07 21.91 17.14
N GLY A 205 4.00 23.24 17.26
CA GLY A 205 3.13 24.08 16.45
C GLY A 205 3.53 24.09 14.97
N VAL A 206 4.84 24.17 14.70
CA VAL A 206 5.39 24.08 13.34
C VAL A 206 5.06 22.73 12.69
N LEU A 207 5.29 21.63 13.42
CA LEU A 207 4.93 20.29 12.96
C LEU A 207 3.44 20.22 12.63
N TRP A 208 2.57 20.51 13.59
CA TRP A 208 1.13 20.26 13.47
C TRP A 208 0.43 21.18 12.47
N ARG A 209 0.82 22.46 12.41
CA ARG A 209 0.11 23.48 11.61
C ARG A 209 0.73 23.72 10.23
N VAL A 210 2.00 23.39 10.03
CA VAL A 210 2.71 23.69 8.78
C VAL A 210 3.15 22.42 8.07
N VAL A 211 3.93 21.57 8.75
CA VAL A 211 4.53 20.40 8.09
C VAL A 211 3.50 19.31 7.81
N LEU A 212 2.65 18.94 8.78
CA LEU A 212 1.65 17.88 8.55
C LEU A 212 0.66 18.18 7.42
N PRO A 213 0.09 19.39 7.29
CA PRO A 213 -0.82 19.70 6.20
C PRO A 213 -0.17 19.59 4.81
N MET A 214 1.11 19.95 4.69
CA MET A 214 1.87 19.84 3.43
C MET A 214 2.30 18.40 3.16
N ALA A 215 2.54 17.61 4.20
CA ALA A 215 2.97 16.22 4.10
C ALA A 215 1.83 15.20 4.00
N LYS A 216 0.57 15.63 3.86
CA LYS A 216 -0.60 14.73 3.76
C LYS A 216 -0.41 13.57 2.77
N PRO A 217 0.12 13.78 1.54
CA PRO A 217 0.34 12.66 0.61
C PRO A 217 1.34 11.64 1.14
N GLY A 218 2.43 12.11 1.76
CA GLY A 218 3.46 11.24 2.35
C GLY A 218 2.95 10.48 3.57
N ILE A 219 2.22 11.14 4.46
CA ILE A 219 1.59 10.51 5.63
C ILE A 219 0.58 9.46 5.19
N ALA A 220 -0.26 9.78 4.20
CA ALA A 220 -1.25 8.84 3.69
C ALA A 220 -0.58 7.64 3.02
N ALA A 221 0.47 7.83 2.24
CA ALA A 221 1.25 6.74 1.65
C ALA A 221 1.84 5.82 2.73
N THR A 222 2.53 6.37 3.74
CA THR A 222 3.10 5.59 4.86
C THR A 222 2.01 4.86 5.65
N ALA A 223 0.87 5.51 5.90
CA ALA A 223 -0.26 4.90 6.60
C ALA A 223 -0.81 3.69 5.84
N ILE A 224 -0.97 3.82 4.52
CA ILE A 224 -1.47 2.73 3.67
C ILE A 224 -0.47 1.57 3.61
N PHE A 225 0.84 1.87 3.50
CA PHE A 225 1.87 0.82 3.54
C PHE A 225 1.81 0.01 4.84
N MET A 226 1.73 0.70 5.98
CA MET A 226 1.63 0.04 7.28
C MET A 226 0.32 -0.74 7.44
N PHE A 227 -0.79 -0.17 7.00
CA PHE A 227 -2.09 -0.85 7.03
C PHE A 227 -2.05 -2.15 6.23
N PHE A 228 -1.54 -2.13 5.00
CA PHE A 228 -1.42 -3.35 4.19
C PHE A 228 -0.42 -4.34 4.76
N ASN A 229 0.69 -3.86 5.33
CA ASN A 229 1.65 -4.72 6.00
C ASN A 229 0.99 -5.49 7.14
N SER A 230 0.28 -4.80 8.04
CA SER A 230 -0.43 -5.45 9.16
C SER A 230 -1.62 -6.29 8.73
N TRP A 231 -2.36 -5.88 7.69
CA TRP A 231 -3.51 -6.65 7.18
C TRP A 231 -3.08 -8.00 6.60
N ASN A 232 -1.95 -8.04 5.90
CA ASN A 232 -1.41 -9.23 5.26
C ASN A 232 -0.39 -9.99 6.12
N ASP A 233 -0.14 -9.54 7.35
CA ASP A 233 0.87 -10.17 8.20
C ASP A 233 0.40 -11.57 8.64
N TYR A 234 1.22 -12.54 8.28
CA TYR A 234 1.10 -13.93 8.69
C TYR A 234 2.10 -14.30 9.78
N TYR A 235 3.33 -13.75 9.70
CA TYR A 235 4.46 -14.19 10.52
C TYR A 235 4.32 -13.72 11.98
N GLY A 236 3.93 -12.47 12.20
CA GLY A 236 3.68 -11.96 13.54
C GLY A 236 2.60 -12.78 14.26
N PRO A 237 1.39 -12.95 13.67
CA PRO A 237 0.33 -13.72 14.29
C PRO A 237 0.67 -15.19 14.53
N LEU A 238 1.42 -15.82 13.62
CA LEU A 238 1.94 -17.17 13.83
C LEU A 238 2.78 -17.26 15.11
N LEU A 239 3.57 -16.24 15.40
CA LEU A 239 4.43 -16.21 16.57
C LEU A 239 3.66 -15.85 17.85
N TYR A 240 2.77 -14.86 17.81
CA TYR A 240 2.21 -14.27 19.03
C TYR A 240 0.75 -14.62 19.31
N THR A 241 -0.04 -15.05 18.33
CA THR A 241 -1.49 -15.31 18.48
C THR A 241 -1.85 -16.77 18.28
N SER A 242 -0.93 -17.61 17.83
CA SER A 242 -1.18 -18.99 17.42
C SER A 242 -1.83 -19.85 18.51
N GLU A 243 -1.53 -19.59 19.78
CA GLU A 243 -2.11 -20.29 20.93
C GLU A 243 -3.59 -19.93 21.23
N ASN A 244 -4.13 -18.85 20.64
CA ASN A 244 -5.50 -18.41 20.87
C ASN A 244 -6.24 -18.08 19.56
N PRO A 245 -7.08 -19.00 19.05
CA PRO A 245 -7.89 -18.82 17.85
C PRO A 245 -8.81 -17.60 17.84
N ASP A 246 -9.22 -17.12 19.03
CA ASP A 246 -10.10 -15.95 19.14
C ASP A 246 -9.41 -14.65 18.74
N ASN A 247 -8.09 -14.62 18.76
CA ASN A 247 -7.27 -13.46 18.43
C ASN A 247 -6.54 -13.59 17.08
N TRP A 248 -6.88 -14.58 16.25
CA TRP A 248 -6.26 -14.73 14.94
C TRP A 248 -6.70 -13.61 13.99
N PRO A 249 -5.75 -12.91 13.34
CA PRO A 249 -6.02 -12.10 12.16
C PRO A 249 -6.32 -12.97 10.95
N VAL A 250 -7.03 -12.42 9.98
CA VAL A 250 -7.57 -13.13 8.82
C VAL A 250 -6.51 -13.82 7.96
N ALA A 251 -5.34 -13.21 7.78
CA ALA A 251 -4.25 -13.79 7.01
C ALA A 251 -3.72 -15.09 7.67
N TYR A 252 -3.61 -15.08 8.99
CA TYR A 252 -3.22 -16.26 9.76
C TYR A 252 -4.32 -17.30 9.83
N GLY A 253 -5.57 -16.89 10.08
CA GLY A 253 -6.72 -17.78 10.08
C GLY A 253 -6.88 -18.55 8.76
N LEU A 254 -6.72 -17.88 7.62
CA LEU A 254 -6.73 -18.50 6.29
C LEU A 254 -5.61 -19.53 6.10
N ALA A 255 -4.41 -19.26 6.60
CA ALA A 255 -3.30 -20.20 6.53
C ALA A 255 -3.52 -21.42 7.43
N SER A 256 -4.02 -21.20 8.66
CA SER A 256 -4.33 -22.25 9.64
C SER A 256 -5.48 -23.14 9.21
N PHE A 257 -6.44 -22.61 8.45
CA PHE A 257 -7.56 -23.38 7.89
C PHE A 257 -7.08 -24.60 7.08
N ARG A 258 -5.98 -24.46 6.34
CA ARG A 258 -5.40 -25.55 5.52
C ARG A 258 -4.80 -26.69 6.34
N GLY A 259 -4.28 -26.37 7.54
CA GLY A 259 -3.56 -27.31 8.38
C GLY A 259 -4.47 -28.15 9.29
N VAL A 260 -5.59 -27.60 9.75
CA VAL A 260 -6.44 -28.22 10.78
C VAL A 260 -7.57 -29.08 10.20
N HIS A 261 -8.13 -28.71 9.04
CA HIS A 261 -9.37 -29.33 8.53
C HIS A 261 -9.17 -30.41 7.45
N GLY A 262 -7.93 -30.73 7.08
CA GLY A 262 -7.68 -31.34 5.77
C GLY A 262 -7.97 -30.33 4.65
N THR A 263 -7.27 -30.45 3.53
CA THR A 263 -7.33 -29.38 2.51
C THR A 263 -8.59 -29.47 1.66
N ASP A 264 -9.70 -28.91 2.16
CA ASP A 264 -10.84 -28.57 1.31
C ASP A 264 -10.46 -27.35 0.45
N TRP A 265 -10.02 -27.63 -0.76
CA TRP A 265 -9.58 -26.60 -1.70
C TRP A 265 -10.73 -25.68 -2.12
N GLY A 266 -11.96 -26.19 -2.17
CA GLY A 266 -13.15 -25.39 -2.51
C GLY A 266 -13.33 -24.27 -1.49
N LEU A 267 -13.50 -24.65 -0.22
CA LEU A 267 -13.66 -23.69 0.89
C LEU A 267 -12.43 -22.82 1.11
N THR A 268 -11.21 -23.35 0.92
CA THR A 268 -9.98 -22.55 1.01
C THR A 268 -9.95 -21.45 -0.05
N MET A 269 -10.32 -21.76 -1.29
CA MET A 269 -10.37 -20.77 -2.38
C MET A 269 -11.50 -19.77 -2.15
N THR A 270 -12.65 -20.20 -1.63
CA THR A 270 -13.73 -19.31 -1.21
C THR A 270 -13.27 -18.31 -0.14
N MET A 271 -12.60 -18.80 0.91
CA MET A 271 -12.05 -17.95 1.95
C MET A 271 -11.00 -16.99 1.38
N THR A 272 -10.12 -17.47 0.48
CA THR A 272 -9.11 -16.64 -0.20
C THR A 272 -9.75 -15.46 -0.95
N ILE A 273 -10.86 -15.68 -1.65
CA ILE A 273 -11.60 -14.61 -2.33
C ILE A 273 -12.16 -13.62 -1.33
N LEU A 274 -12.84 -14.10 -0.30
CA LEU A 274 -13.44 -13.25 0.74
C LEU A 274 -12.38 -12.37 1.43
N VAL A 275 -11.19 -12.93 1.72
CA VAL A 275 -10.07 -12.20 2.33
C VAL A 275 -9.46 -11.17 1.38
N THR A 276 -9.44 -11.47 0.07
CA THR A 276 -8.87 -10.59 -0.95
C THR A 276 -9.77 -9.39 -1.25
N VAL A 277 -11.10 -9.54 -1.18
CA VAL A 277 -12.06 -8.48 -1.53
C VAL A 277 -11.81 -7.16 -0.76
N PRO A 278 -11.68 -7.14 0.58
CA PRO A 278 -11.38 -5.91 1.31
C PRO A 278 -10.07 -5.25 0.89
N VAL A 279 -9.03 -6.04 0.61
CA VAL A 279 -7.72 -5.53 0.16
C VAL A 279 -7.86 -4.80 -1.18
N VAL A 280 -8.57 -5.41 -2.14
CA VAL A 280 -8.83 -4.82 -3.46
C VAL A 280 -9.66 -3.54 -3.34
N LEU A 281 -10.69 -3.53 -2.49
CA LEU A 281 -11.52 -2.34 -2.26
C LEU A 281 -10.69 -1.20 -1.68
N ILE A 282 -9.92 -1.46 -0.62
CA ILE A 282 -9.06 -0.46 0.02
C ILE A 282 -8.03 0.06 -0.99
N PHE A 283 -7.39 -0.83 -1.75
CA PHE A 283 -6.44 -0.43 -2.79
C PHE A 283 -7.09 0.45 -3.85
N PHE A 284 -8.29 0.11 -4.32
CA PHE A 284 -9.02 0.90 -5.32
C PHE A 284 -9.30 2.34 -4.85
N PHE A 285 -9.63 2.53 -3.56
CA PHE A 285 -9.79 3.87 -2.98
C PHE A 285 -8.44 4.56 -2.69
N ALA A 286 -7.39 3.79 -2.38
CA ALA A 286 -6.06 4.28 -2.02
C ALA A 286 -5.13 4.55 -3.21
N GLN A 287 -5.41 4.02 -4.41
CA GLN A 287 -4.51 4.03 -5.57
C GLN A 287 -3.99 5.43 -5.97
N ARG A 288 -4.80 6.48 -5.80
CA ARG A 288 -4.39 7.86 -6.11
C ARG A 288 -3.24 8.32 -5.21
N VAL A 289 -3.31 7.98 -3.92
CA VAL A 289 -2.29 8.30 -2.92
C VAL A 289 -0.99 7.53 -3.20
N PHE A 290 -1.08 6.28 -3.65
CA PHE A 290 0.10 5.50 -4.06
C PHE A 290 0.85 6.15 -5.22
N VAL A 291 0.12 6.57 -6.26
CA VAL A 291 0.73 7.22 -7.44
C VAL A 291 1.43 8.52 -7.04
N GLU A 292 0.79 9.33 -6.20
CA GLU A 292 1.39 10.58 -5.68
C GLU A 292 2.61 10.31 -4.78
N GLY A 293 2.58 9.24 -3.97
CA GLY A 293 3.70 8.87 -3.10
C GLY A 293 4.92 8.32 -3.85
N ILE A 294 4.71 7.51 -4.90
CA ILE A 294 5.77 6.89 -5.70
C ILE A 294 6.41 7.90 -6.66
N THR A 295 5.62 8.83 -7.21
CA THR A 295 6.13 9.85 -8.14
C THR A 295 7.12 10.80 -7.47
N LEU A 296 6.98 11.07 -6.16
CA LEU A 296 7.91 11.92 -5.42
C LEU A 296 9.26 11.24 -5.09
N THR A 297 9.32 9.90 -5.07
CA THR A 297 10.57 9.15 -4.83
C THR A 297 11.28 8.73 -6.13
N GLY A 298 10.58 8.77 -7.27
CA GLY A 298 11.07 8.30 -8.58
C GLY A 298 11.66 9.37 -9.51
N VAL A 299 11.47 10.67 -9.26
CA VAL A 299 12.02 11.73 -10.14
C VAL A 299 13.43 12.12 -9.68
N LYS A 300 14.39 11.26 -10.02
CA LYS A 300 15.77 11.68 -10.32
C LYS A 300 16.04 11.31 -11.78
N GLY A 301 15.89 12.30 -12.65
CA GLY A 301 16.09 12.21 -14.10
C GLY A 301 15.45 13.39 -14.80
#